data_AF-A0A1V4YWT7-F1
#
_entry.id   AF-A0A1V4YWT7-F1
#
_cell.length_a   1.000
_cell.length_b   1.000
_cell.length_c   1.000
_cell.angle_alpha   90.00
_cell.angle_beta   90.00
_cell.angle_gamma   90.00
#
_symmetry.space_group_name_H-M   'P 1'
#
loop_
_entity.id
_entity.type
_entity.pdbx_description
1 polymer ?
#
loop_
_entity_poly.entity_id
_entity_poly.type
_entity_poly.pdbx_seq_one_letter_code
_entity_poly.pdbx_strand_id
1 'polypeptide(L)'
;MVIAKPEWFRKKKGFFSFEMTWQGAVYLIATVSLIFIGILLPENMIISIIITGLFLFLFFDMMYASLKSMDERAKMHYSIAMRNAAWGMIITMIMFSTILYSFNDIKANLGVLIITTALVGGIINFATRYKLEKDS
;
A
#
# COMPACT_ATOMS: atom_id res chain seq x y z
N MET A 1 -12.27 12.27 -10.01
CA MET A 1 -13.47 11.40 -10.10
C MET A 1 -13.13 10.11 -9.40
N VAL A 2 -13.98 9.61 -8.51
CA VAL A 2 -13.72 8.36 -7.77
C VAL A 2 -14.69 7.30 -8.28
N ILE A 3 -14.19 6.16 -8.74
CA ILE A 3 -15.04 5.08 -9.28
C ILE A 3 -15.52 4.19 -8.13
N ALA A 4 -14.60 3.85 -7.22
CA ALA A 4 -14.86 2.98 -6.10
C ALA A 4 -15.74 3.67 -5.05
N LYS A 5 -16.82 3.01 -4.62
CA LYS A 5 -17.71 3.57 -3.59
C LYS A 5 -17.13 3.35 -2.19
N PRO A 6 -17.13 4.36 -1.30
CA PRO A 6 -16.63 4.20 0.07
C PRO A 6 -17.31 3.08 0.86
N GLU A 7 -18.60 2.84 0.59
CA GLU A 7 -19.40 1.79 1.23
C GLU A 7 -18.82 0.39 1.02
N TRP A 8 -18.06 0.17 -0.05
CA TRP A 8 -17.50 -1.13 -0.37
C TRP A 8 -16.34 -1.55 0.55
N PHE A 9 -15.73 -0.59 1.26
CA PHE A 9 -14.50 -0.75 2.04
C PHE A 9 -14.67 -0.41 3.53
N ARG A 10 -15.91 -0.38 4.04
CA ARG A 10 -16.19 -0.04 5.44
C ARG A 10 -15.60 -1.09 6.40
N LYS A 11 -14.76 -0.62 7.34
CA LYS A 11 -14.25 -1.45 8.45
C LYS A 11 -15.35 -1.65 9.50
N LYS A 12 -15.59 -2.88 9.98
CA LYS A 12 -16.36 -3.11 11.22
C LYS A 12 -15.47 -2.86 12.44
N LYS A 13 -16.08 -2.79 13.63
CA LYS A 13 -15.37 -2.70 14.91
C LYS A 13 -14.53 -3.97 15.11
N GLY A 14 -13.22 -3.85 15.01
CA GLY A 14 -12.28 -4.94 15.23
C GLY A 14 -10.97 -4.74 14.48
N PHE A 15 -9.86 -5.01 15.15
CA PHE A 15 -8.50 -4.80 14.63
C PHE A 15 -8.23 -5.58 13.33
N PHE A 16 -8.70 -6.84 13.26
CA PHE A 16 -8.56 -7.73 12.09
C PHE A 16 -9.74 -7.72 11.13
N SER A 17 -10.78 -6.92 11.36
CA SER A 17 -11.97 -6.93 10.49
C SER A 17 -11.77 -6.08 9.24
N PHE A 18 -11.04 -6.62 8.26
CA PHE A 18 -11.08 -6.12 6.89
C PHE A 18 -12.31 -6.71 6.20
N GLU A 19 -13.50 -6.30 6.64
CA GLU A 19 -14.73 -6.68 5.94
C GLU A 19 -14.84 -5.81 4.68
N MET A 20 -14.52 -6.42 3.55
CA MET A 20 -14.74 -5.84 2.23
C MET A 20 -16.02 -6.46 1.67
N THR A 21 -16.90 -5.62 1.11
CA THR A 21 -18.08 -6.14 0.39
C THR A 21 -17.65 -6.96 -0.83
N TRP A 22 -18.52 -7.82 -1.36
CA TRP A 22 -18.24 -8.54 -2.61
C TRP A 22 -17.84 -7.59 -3.75
N GLN A 23 -18.48 -6.43 -3.85
CA GLN A 23 -18.16 -5.40 -4.84
C GLN A 23 -16.73 -4.86 -4.66
N GLY A 24 -16.34 -4.56 -3.42
CA GLY A 24 -14.97 -4.16 -3.10
C GLY A 24 -13.96 -5.27 -3.42
N ALA A 25 -14.32 -6.54 -3.17
CA ALA A 25 -13.47 -7.68 -3.46
C ALA A 25 -13.24 -7.86 -4.97
N VAL A 26 -14.30 -7.79 -5.76
CA VAL A 26 -14.21 -7.83 -7.22
C VAL A 26 -13.36 -6.65 -7.73
N TYR A 27 -13.53 -5.45 -7.16
CA TYR A 27 -12.72 -4.28 -7.53
C TYR A 27 -11.23 -4.48 -7.21
N LEU A 28 -10.92 -5.02 -6.04
CA LEU A 28 -9.55 -5.32 -5.63
C LEU A 28 -8.93 -6.40 -6.52
N ILE A 29 -9.66 -7.47 -6.82
CA ILE A 29 -9.21 -8.53 -7.73
C ILE A 29 -8.94 -7.96 -9.11
N ALA A 30 -9.85 -7.14 -9.65
CA ALA A 30 -9.66 -6.48 -10.94
C ALA A 30 -8.41 -5.58 -10.93
N THR A 31 -8.20 -4.80 -9.87
CA THR A 31 -7.01 -3.95 -9.71
C THR A 31 -5.73 -4.77 -9.69
N VAL A 32 -5.66 -5.83 -8.87
CA VAL A 32 -4.48 -6.70 -8.77
C VAL A 32 -4.24 -7.50 -10.06
N SER A 33 -5.31 -7.88 -10.77
CA SER A 33 -5.21 -8.60 -12.05
C SER A 33 -4.41 -7.84 -13.11
N LEU A 34 -4.38 -6.50 -13.06
CA LEU A 34 -3.59 -5.69 -13.98
C LEU A 34 -2.09 -5.96 -13.86
N ILE A 35 -1.59 -6.34 -12.68
CA ILE A 35 -0.19 -6.73 -12.50
C ILE A 35 0.10 -7.98 -13.34
N PHE A 36 -0.77 -8.98 -13.28
CA PHE A 36 -0.62 -10.22 -14.04
C PHE A 36 -0.76 -9.99 -15.55
N ILE A 37 -1.72 -9.16 -15.96
CA ILE A 37 -1.88 -8.77 -17.37
C ILE A 37 -0.61 -8.08 -17.89
N GLY A 38 -0.01 -7.19 -17.08
CA GLY A 38 1.25 -6.52 -17.42
C GLY A 38 2.43 -7.48 -17.60
N ILE A 39 2.47 -8.58 -16.84
CA ILE A 39 3.51 -9.62 -16.94
C ILE A 39 3.30 -10.51 -18.17
N LEU A 40 2.04 -10.79 -18.55
CA LEU A 40 1.71 -11.69 -19.66
C LEU A 40 1.82 -11.05 -21.04
N LEU A 41 1.70 -9.72 -21.12
CA LEU A 41 1.75 -9.00 -22.39
C LEU A 41 3.20 -8.80 -22.87
N PRO A 42 3.42 -8.68 -24.19
CA PRO A 42 4.73 -8.39 -24.74
C PRO A 42 5.30 -7.09 -24.16
N GLU A 43 6.60 -7.09 -23.90
CA GLU A 43 7.29 -5.94 -23.32
C GLU A 43 7.31 -4.77 -24.32
N ASN A 44 6.33 -3.90 -24.19
CA ASN A 44 6.17 -2.70 -24.99
C ASN A 44 6.01 -1.51 -24.04
N MET A 45 6.89 -0.51 -24.19
CA MET A 45 6.93 0.66 -23.31
C MET A 45 5.57 1.35 -23.18
N ILE A 46 4.83 1.51 -24.27
CA ILE A 46 3.51 2.17 -24.26
C ILE A 46 2.51 1.33 -23.48
N ILE A 47 2.48 0.01 -23.71
CA ILE A 47 1.59 -0.92 -22.99
C ILE A 47 1.93 -0.92 -21.49
N SER A 48 3.22 -1.00 -21.14
CA SER A 48 3.68 -0.98 -19.75
C SER A 48 3.28 0.31 -19.03
N ILE A 49 3.42 1.47 -19.67
CA ILE A 49 3.00 2.75 -19.12
C ILE A 49 1.49 2.79 -18.91
N ILE A 50 0.71 2.33 -19.90
CA ILE A 50 -0.76 2.31 -19.81
C ILE A 50 -1.23 1.41 -18.66
N ILE A 51 -0.70 0.18 -18.58
CA ILE A 51 -1.10 -0.78 -17.54
C ILE A 51 -0.68 -0.27 -16.16
N THR A 52 0.54 0.24 -16.02
CA THR A 52 1.03 0.80 -14.75
C THR A 52 0.20 2.01 -14.35
N GLY A 53 -0.10 2.92 -15.28
CA GLY A 53 -0.94 4.08 -15.03
C GLY A 53 -2.36 3.69 -14.61
N LEU A 54 -2.96 2.71 -15.27
CA LEU A 54 -4.28 2.20 -14.92
C LEU A 54 -4.28 1.50 -13.55
N PHE A 55 -3.27 0.68 -13.27
CA PHE A 55 -3.09 0.04 -11.97
C PHE A 55 -3.00 1.08 -10.85
N LEU A 56 -2.12 2.07 -10.99
CA LEU A 56 -1.95 3.14 -10.01
C LEU A 56 -3.25 3.93 -9.84
N PHE A 57 -3.92 4.26 -10.94
CA PHE A 57 -5.21 4.95 -10.89
C PHE A 57 -6.24 4.18 -10.07
N LEU A 58 -6.48 2.89 -10.37
CA LEU A 58 -7.46 2.07 -9.64
C LEU A 58 -7.05 1.82 -8.19
N PHE A 59 -5.74 1.66 -7.93
CA PHE A 59 -5.19 1.48 -6.59
C PHE A 59 -5.41 2.74 -5.72
N PHE A 60 -5.06 3.93 -6.23
CA PHE A 60 -5.29 5.18 -5.52
C PHE A 60 -6.79 5.49 -5.36
N ASP A 61 -7.60 5.15 -6.36
CA ASP A 61 -9.05 5.28 -6.29
C ASP A 61 -9.64 4.46 -5.14
N MET A 62 -9.21 3.20 -5.00
CA MET A 62 -9.58 2.33 -3.88
C MET A 62 -9.09 2.89 -2.54
N MET A 63 -7.83 3.34 -2.46
CA MET A 63 -7.29 3.94 -1.23
C MET A 63 -8.10 5.18 -0.80
N TYR A 64 -8.47 6.03 -1.74
CA TYR A 64 -9.27 7.22 -1.48
C TYR A 64 -10.69 6.85 -0.99
N ALA A 65 -11.34 5.89 -1.65
CA ALA A 65 -12.65 5.39 -1.22
C ALA A 65 -12.60 4.78 0.20
N SER A 66 -11.56 4.00 0.48
CA SER A 66 -11.32 3.42 1.81
C SER A 66 -11.14 4.51 2.88
N LEU A 67 -10.32 5.52 2.63
CA LEU A 67 -10.13 6.67 3.52
C LEU A 67 -11.44 7.42 3.80
N LYS A 68 -12.27 7.60 2.78
CA LYS A 68 -13.56 8.29 2.92
C LYS A 68 -14.57 7.48 3.75
N SER A 69 -14.43 6.16 3.77
CA SER A 69 -15.27 5.25 4.56
C SER A 69 -14.99 5.29 6.07
N MET A 70 -13.80 5.77 6.46
CA MET A 70 -13.35 5.83 7.86
C MET A 70 -14.05 6.96 8.63
N ASP A 71 -14.30 6.70 9.91
CA ASP A 71 -14.71 7.72 10.89
C ASP A 71 -13.53 8.65 11.24
N GLU A 72 -13.82 9.76 11.93
CA GLU A 72 -12.79 10.77 12.27
C GLU A 72 -11.69 10.20 13.17
N ARG A 73 -12.06 9.33 14.11
CA ARG A 73 -11.11 8.64 14.99
C ARG A 73 -10.18 7.72 14.20
N ALA A 74 -10.70 6.85 13.33
CA ALA A 74 -9.84 5.99 12.53
C ALA A 74 -8.99 6.78 11.53
N LYS A 75 -9.49 7.90 10.99
CA LYS A 75 -8.69 8.81 10.15
C LYS A 75 -7.49 9.37 10.91
N MET A 76 -7.68 9.78 12.16
CA MET A 76 -6.58 10.24 13.01
C MET A 76 -5.56 9.13 13.29
N HIS A 77 -6.03 7.93 13.65
CA HIS A 77 -5.13 6.80 13.91
C HIS A 77 -4.35 6.40 12.65
N TYR A 78 -5.02 6.42 11.50
CA TYR A 78 -4.42 6.11 10.21
C TYR A 78 -3.38 7.15 9.80
N SER A 79 -3.63 8.45 10.00
CA SER A 79 -2.66 9.49 9.65
C SER A 79 -1.39 9.42 10.51
N ILE A 80 -1.53 9.14 11.82
CA ILE A 80 -0.40 8.92 12.72
C ILE A 80 0.39 7.68 12.29
N ALA A 81 -0.29 6.56 12.00
CA ALA A 81 0.34 5.33 11.56
C ALA A 81 1.07 5.48 10.21
N MET A 82 0.45 6.19 9.25
CA MET A 82 1.07 6.48 7.96
C MET A 82 2.32 7.36 8.10
N ARG A 83 2.29 8.37 8.98
CA ARG A 83 3.46 9.18 9.28
C ARG A 83 4.60 8.34 9.85
N ASN A 84 4.31 7.49 10.83
CA ASN A 84 5.31 6.62 11.45
C ASN A 84 5.88 5.61 10.43
N ALA A 85 5.01 5.03 9.60
CA ALA A 85 5.40 4.13 8.53
C ALA A 85 6.32 4.83 7.52
N ALA A 86 6.00 6.06 7.11
CA ALA A 86 6.82 6.85 6.21
C ALA A 86 8.23 7.11 6.80
N TRP A 87 8.31 7.51 8.08
CA TRP A 87 9.59 7.66 8.76
C TRP A 87 10.40 6.36 8.81
N GLY A 88 9.75 5.24 9.13
CA GLY A 88 10.39 3.93 9.12
C GLY A 88 10.91 3.52 7.74
N MET A 89 10.13 3.78 6.68
CA MET A 89 10.52 3.52 5.30
C MET A 89 11.73 4.37 4.90
N ILE A 90 11.72 5.68 5.21
CA ILE A 90 12.85 6.57 4.93
C ILE A 90 14.12 6.09 5.63
N ILE A 91 14.04 5.78 6.93
CA ILE A 91 15.19 5.28 7.70
C ILE A 91 15.70 3.96 7.12
N THR A 92 14.79 3.03 6.77
CA THR A 92 15.16 1.74 6.15
C THR A 92 15.85 1.95 4.82
N MET A 93 15.32 2.83 3.96
CA MET A 93 15.94 3.13 2.68
C MET A 93 17.34 3.69 2.84
N ILE A 94 17.54 4.65 3.76
CA ILE A 94 18.85 5.27 4.00
C ILE A 94 19.82 4.19 4.52
N MET A 95 19.46 3.50 5.61
CA MET A 95 20.33 2.50 6.24
C MET A 95 20.69 1.37 5.28
N PHE A 96 19.70 0.82 4.58
CA PHE A 96 19.93 -0.30 3.67
C PHE A 96 20.76 0.14 2.45
N SER A 97 20.53 1.35 1.92
CA SER A 97 21.34 1.90 0.83
C SER A 97 22.78 2.15 1.25
N THR A 98 23.01 2.68 2.46
CA THR A 98 24.36 2.89 3.00
C THR A 98 25.09 1.56 3.22
N ILE A 99 24.43 0.55 3.80
CA ILE A 99 25.01 -0.79 3.99
C ILE A 99 25.34 -1.42 2.64
N LEU A 100 24.41 -1.41 1.68
CA LEU A 100 24.67 -1.95 0.33
C LEU A 100 25.88 -1.28 -0.34
N TYR A 101 26.00 0.05 -0.20
CA TYR A 101 27.12 0.81 -0.73
C TYR A 101 28.45 0.50 -0.04
N SER A 102 28.44 0.30 1.28
CA SER A 102 29.67 0.07 2.07
C SER A 102 30.22 -1.36 1.96
N PHE A 103 29.36 -2.36 1.74
CA PHE A 103 29.76 -3.76 1.81
C PHE A 103 29.95 -4.43 0.44
N ASN A 104 29.64 -3.77 -0.68
CA ASN A 104 29.61 -4.46 -1.96
C ASN A 104 29.75 -3.59 -3.23
N ASP A 105 30.59 -4.06 -4.16
CA ASP A 105 30.52 -3.87 -5.63
C ASP A 105 29.21 -4.43 -6.25
N ILE A 106 28.22 -4.78 -5.41
CA ILE A 106 26.95 -5.40 -5.81
C ILE A 106 26.07 -4.30 -6.35
N LYS A 107 25.74 -4.41 -7.63
CA LYS A 107 24.57 -3.79 -8.25
C LYS A 107 23.43 -3.82 -7.25
N ALA A 108 23.15 -2.68 -6.62
CA ALA A 108 22.13 -2.58 -5.58
C ALA A 108 20.86 -3.25 -6.10
N ASN A 109 20.46 -4.37 -5.47
CA ASN A 109 19.25 -5.05 -5.90
C ASN A 109 18.08 -4.20 -5.44
N LEU A 110 17.68 -3.27 -6.31
CA LEU A 110 16.57 -2.34 -6.08
C LEU A 110 15.31 -3.08 -5.67
N GLY A 111 15.10 -4.31 -6.20
CA GLY A 111 14.00 -5.17 -5.78
C GLY A 111 14.03 -5.50 -4.29
N VAL A 112 15.19 -5.90 -3.76
CA VAL A 112 15.36 -6.21 -2.33
C VAL A 112 15.17 -4.96 -1.47
N LEU A 113 15.70 -3.81 -1.89
CA LEU A 113 15.51 -2.54 -1.20
C LEU A 113 14.03 -2.15 -1.13
N ILE A 114 13.33 -2.22 -2.26
CA ILE A 114 11.90 -1.87 -2.36
C ILE A 114 11.06 -2.79 -1.49
N ILE A 115 11.27 -4.12 -1.59
CA ILE A 115 10.50 -5.11 -0.81
C ILE A 115 10.75 -4.91 0.69
N THR A 116 12.01 -4.79 1.10
CA THR A 116 12.37 -4.60 2.53
C THR A 116 11.76 -3.32 3.08
N THR A 117 11.83 -2.23 2.32
CA THR A 117 11.23 -0.93 2.69
C THR A 117 9.72 -1.05 2.84
N ALA A 118 9.03 -1.67 1.87
CA ALA A 118 7.58 -1.86 1.92
C ALA A 118 7.15 -2.71 3.12
N LEU A 119 7.89 -3.78 3.43
CA LEU A 119 7.63 -4.63 4.59
C LEU A 119 7.76 -3.87 5.91
N VAL A 120 8.85 -3.12 6.10
CA VAL A 120 9.05 -2.33 7.32
C VAL A 120 7.96 -1.27 7.49
N GLY A 121 7.62 -0.56 6.40
CA GLY A 121 6.51 0.40 6.41
C GLY A 121 5.18 -0.25 6.79
N GLY A 122 4.88 -1.42 6.21
CA GLY A 122 3.67 -2.20 6.53
C GLY A 122 3.60 -2.63 7.99
N ILE A 123 4.71 -3.15 8.54
CA ILE A 123 4.80 -3.57 9.95
C ILE A 123 4.58 -2.38 10.88
N ILE A 124 5.24 -1.24 10.64
CA ILE A 124 5.11 -0.05 11.48
C ILE A 124 3.70 0.51 11.44
N ASN A 125 3.09 0.56 10.25
CA ASN A 125 1.69 0.98 10.09
C ASN A 125 0.76 0.08 10.92
N PHE A 126 0.90 -1.23 10.75
CA PHE A 126 0.10 -2.22 11.46
C PHE A 126 0.28 -2.14 12.98
N ALA A 127 1.52 -2.11 13.47
CA ALA A 127 1.83 -2.02 14.89
C ALA A 127 1.34 -0.71 15.52
N THR A 128 1.49 0.43 14.82
CA THR A 128 1.02 1.72 15.31
C THR A 128 -0.51 1.73 15.42
N ARG A 129 -1.21 1.24 14.40
CA ARG A 129 -2.68 1.15 14.43
C ARG A 129 -3.17 0.22 15.53
N TYR A 130 -2.51 -0.91 15.74
CA TYR A 130 -2.84 -1.85 16.81
C TYR A 130 -2.80 -1.18 18.18
N LYS A 131 -1.69 -0.48 18.45
CA LYS A 131 -1.49 0.21 19.71
C LYS A 131 -2.57 1.29 19.93
N LEU A 132 -2.79 2.14 18.92
CA LEU A 132 -3.79 3.22 19.02
C LEU A 132 -5.23 2.71 19.14
N GLU A 133 -5.58 1.59 18.49
CA GLU A 133 -6.90 0.97 18.67
C GLU A 133 -7.09 0.36 20.07
N LYS A 134 -6.01 -0.10 20.74
CA LYS A 134 -6.07 -0.65 22.11
C LYS A 134 -6.11 0.42 23.19
N ASP A 135 -5.42 1.54 22.98
CA ASP A 135 -5.23 2.60 23.99
C ASP A 135 -6.38 3.65 24.00
N SER A 136 -7.48 3.44 23.25
CA SER A 136 -8.58 4.42 23.06
C SER A 136 -9.94 3.74 23.00
#